data_AF-A0A953NY03-F1
#
_entry.id   AF-A0A953NY03-F1
#
_cell.length_a   1.000
_cell.length_b   1.000
_cell.length_c   1.000
_cell.angle_alpha   90.00
_cell.angle_beta   90.00
_cell.angle_gamma   90.00
#
_symmetry.space_group_name_H-M   'P 1'
#
loop_
_entity.id
_entity.type
_entity.pdbx_description
1 polymer ?
#
loop_
_entity_poly.entity_id
_entity_poly.type
_entity_poly.pdbx_seq_one_letter_code
_entity_poly.pdbx_strand_id
1 'polypeptide(L)'
;MSQMQGPPPISAAQKAEMEKSMAKMSPEMRARIEAAQKASQANMAKPHVHKSCVTQEDLNKPLPFDNGKDDGKCTRTVLKATSSTQEFRVDCASDKYKSTATVHITASSSESWAGTMDSTIMPADGKTNTVFKMNVSGKWLGAACGDVKPQSQK
;
A
#
# COMPACT_ATOMS: atom_id res chain seq x y z
N MET A 1 -0.74 32.71 17.35
CA MET A 1 -0.21 31.35 17.56
C MET A 1 -1.18 30.62 18.48
N SER A 2 -2.02 29.73 17.97
CA SER A 2 -2.86 28.84 18.79
C SER A 2 -2.66 27.43 18.26
N GLN A 3 -1.97 26.62 19.06
CA GLN A 3 -1.69 25.23 18.76
C GLN A 3 -2.96 24.42 19.03
N MET A 4 -3.63 23.96 17.97
CA MET A 4 -4.67 22.94 18.10
C MET A 4 -3.98 21.60 18.30
N GLN A 5 -3.96 21.13 19.55
CA GLN A 5 -3.47 19.80 19.92
C GLN A 5 -4.43 18.74 19.34
N GLY A 6 -3.90 17.79 18.58
CA GLY A 6 -4.66 16.64 18.08
C GLY A 6 -5.18 15.76 19.23
N PRO A 7 -6.21 14.93 18.98
CA PRO A 7 -6.76 14.07 20.03
C PRO A 7 -5.70 13.09 20.56
N PRO A 8 -5.67 12.84 21.88
CA PRO A 8 -4.66 12.00 22.51
C PRO A 8 -4.71 10.53 22.04
N PRO A 9 -3.59 9.79 22.10
CA PRO A 9 -3.59 8.34 21.87
C PRO A 9 -4.57 7.66 22.83
N ILE A 10 -5.25 6.61 22.35
CA ILE A 10 -6.23 5.85 23.14
C ILE A 10 -5.52 5.28 24.37
N SER A 11 -5.82 5.84 25.55
CA SER A 11 -5.29 5.41 26.83
C SER A 11 -5.77 4.00 27.18
N ALA A 12 -5.04 3.31 28.07
CA ALA A 12 -5.44 2.01 28.59
C ALA A 12 -6.86 2.04 29.23
N ALA A 13 -7.23 3.15 29.85
CA ALA A 13 -8.56 3.38 30.39
C ALA A 13 -9.64 3.42 29.30
N GLN A 14 -9.38 4.09 28.18
CA GLN A 14 -10.29 4.12 27.03
C GLN A 14 -10.40 2.76 26.33
N LYS A 15 -9.32 1.97 26.30
CA LYS A 15 -9.38 0.56 25.86
C LYS A 15 -10.31 -0.27 26.74
N ALA A 16 -10.14 -0.19 28.06
CA ALA A 16 -10.99 -0.91 29.02
C ALA A 16 -12.45 -0.47 28.97
N GLU A 17 -12.71 0.82 28.74
CA GLU A 17 -14.06 1.35 28.55
C GLU A 17 -14.70 0.87 27.24
N MET A 18 -13.91 0.80 26.15
CA MET A 18 -14.33 0.24 24.88
C MET A 18 -14.62 -1.27 24.99
N GLU A 19 -13.79 -2.04 25.69
CA GLU A 19 -14.06 -3.46 25.96
C GLU A 19 -15.36 -3.63 26.79
N LYS A 20 -15.57 -2.76 27.78
CA LYS A 20 -16.79 -2.76 28.60
C LYS A 20 -18.04 -2.35 27.80
N SER A 21 -17.93 -1.41 26.87
CA SER A 21 -19.04 -1.04 26.00
C SER A 21 -19.36 -2.16 25.00
N MET A 22 -18.33 -2.82 24.45
CA MET A 22 -18.48 -4.01 23.62
C MET A 22 -19.15 -5.16 24.39
N ALA A 23 -18.84 -5.33 25.69
CA ALA A 23 -19.46 -6.29 26.60
C ALA A 23 -20.95 -5.99 26.90
N LYS A 24 -21.41 -4.75 26.68
CA LYS A 24 -22.82 -4.33 26.84
C LYS A 24 -23.64 -4.36 25.55
N MET A 25 -23.03 -4.62 24.39
CA MET A 25 -23.76 -4.70 23.12
C MET A 25 -24.67 -5.93 23.06
N SER A 26 -25.82 -5.79 22.38
CA SER A 26 -26.70 -6.92 22.12
C SER A 26 -26.01 -7.95 21.22
N PRO A 27 -26.37 -9.24 21.31
CA PRO A 27 -25.83 -10.28 20.43
C PRO A 27 -25.99 -9.94 18.94
N GLU A 28 -27.12 -9.35 18.56
CA GLU A 28 -27.38 -8.91 17.19
C GLU A 28 -26.41 -7.79 16.75
N MET A 29 -26.14 -6.81 17.61
CA MET A 29 -25.22 -5.71 17.30
C MET A 29 -23.77 -6.20 17.17
N ARG A 30 -23.34 -7.13 18.04
CA ARG A 30 -22.05 -7.82 17.89
C ARG A 30 -21.95 -8.56 16.56
N ALA A 31 -22.96 -9.36 16.23
CA ALA A 31 -22.98 -10.11 14.98
C ALA A 31 -22.89 -9.20 13.75
N ARG A 32 -23.56 -8.03 13.77
CA ARG A 32 -23.44 -7.03 12.69
C ARG A 32 -22.02 -6.46 12.57
N ILE A 33 -21.38 -6.13 13.69
CA ILE A 33 -20.02 -5.60 13.71
C ILE A 33 -19.02 -6.65 13.22
N GLU A 34 -19.12 -7.88 13.71
CA GLU A 34 -18.26 -8.99 13.27
C GLU A 34 -18.45 -9.28 11.77
N ALA A 35 -19.69 -9.27 11.27
CA ALA A 35 -19.97 -9.45 9.85
C ALA A 35 -19.39 -8.32 9.01
N ALA A 36 -19.50 -7.06 9.46
CA ALA A 36 -18.89 -5.92 8.79
C ALA A 36 -17.36 -5.98 8.79
N GLN A 37 -16.75 -6.40 9.89
CA GLN A 37 -15.30 -6.61 9.99
C GLN A 37 -14.84 -7.73 9.05
N LYS A 38 -15.52 -8.87 9.03
CA LYS A 38 -15.24 -9.98 8.10
C LYS A 38 -15.38 -9.54 6.65
N ALA A 39 -16.43 -8.78 6.31
CA ALA A 39 -16.62 -8.25 4.96
C ALA A 39 -15.51 -7.27 4.56
N SER A 40 -15.08 -6.39 5.48
CA SER A 40 -13.97 -5.48 5.25
C SER A 40 -12.66 -6.25 5.00
N GLN A 41 -12.34 -7.23 5.84
CA GLN A 41 -11.15 -8.07 5.68
C GLN A 41 -11.19 -8.86 4.37
N ALA A 42 -12.35 -9.44 4.02
CA ALA A 42 -12.53 -10.17 2.78
C ALA A 42 -12.34 -9.27 1.54
N ASN A 43 -12.77 -8.01 1.60
CA ASN A 43 -12.54 -7.05 0.52
C ASN A 43 -11.07 -6.63 0.41
N MET A 44 -10.36 -6.47 1.53
CA MET A 44 -8.93 -6.14 1.55
C MET A 44 -8.06 -7.29 1.02
N ALA A 45 -8.52 -8.54 1.15
CA ALA A 45 -7.82 -9.72 0.67
C ALA A 45 -8.01 -9.98 -0.85
N LYS A 46 -8.88 -9.22 -1.53
CA LYS A 46 -9.11 -9.40 -2.97
C LYS A 46 -7.93 -8.84 -3.76
N PRO A 47 -7.42 -9.58 -4.77
CA PRO A 47 -6.38 -9.06 -5.63
C PRO A 47 -6.90 -7.88 -6.45
N HIS A 48 -6.13 -6.80 -6.48
CA HIS A 48 -6.37 -5.67 -7.38
C HIS A 48 -5.66 -5.93 -8.71
N VAL A 49 -6.43 -5.95 -9.80
CA VAL A 49 -5.91 -6.14 -11.16
C VAL A 49 -6.10 -4.85 -11.94
N HIS A 50 -5.03 -4.36 -12.54
CA HIS A 50 -5.05 -3.20 -13.43
C HIS A 50 -4.19 -3.46 -14.67
N LYS A 51 -4.45 -2.70 -15.72
CA LYS A 51 -3.63 -2.65 -16.94
C LYS A 51 -3.03 -1.25 -17.05
N SER A 52 -1.75 -1.17 -17.36
CA SER A 52 -1.05 0.08 -17.62
C SER A 52 -0.34 0.01 -18.96
N CYS A 53 -0.23 1.17 -19.60
CA CYS A 53 0.60 1.37 -20.78
C CYS A 53 1.87 2.08 -20.34
N VAL A 54 3.03 1.50 -20.66
CA VAL A 54 4.35 1.97 -20.26
C VAL A 54 5.21 2.19 -21.49
N THR A 55 6.03 3.23 -21.44
CA THR A 55 7.08 3.53 -22.43
C THR A 55 8.42 2.93 -21.99
N GLN A 56 9.40 2.91 -22.90
CA GLN A 56 10.76 2.52 -22.54
C GLN A 56 11.36 3.45 -21.46
N GLU A 57 11.01 4.74 -21.49
CA GLU A 57 11.42 5.69 -20.46
C GLU A 57 10.85 5.31 -19.07
N ASP A 58 9.58 4.88 -19.03
CA ASP A 58 8.93 4.45 -17.78
C ASP A 58 9.57 3.18 -17.19
N LEU A 59 10.05 2.27 -18.05
CA LEU A 59 10.74 1.05 -17.64
C LEU A 59 12.18 1.29 -17.15
N ASN A 60 12.82 2.35 -17.63
CA ASN A 60 14.15 2.74 -17.19
C ASN A 60 14.15 3.43 -15.81
N LYS A 61 12.97 3.77 -15.29
CA LYS A 61 12.78 4.31 -13.94
C LYS A 61 12.43 3.17 -12.97
N PRO A 62 12.78 3.26 -11.68
CA PRO A 62 12.34 2.29 -10.67
C PRO A 62 10.81 2.18 -10.71
N LEU A 63 10.32 0.97 -10.97
CA LEU A 63 9.02 0.63 -11.54
C LEU A 63 7.84 1.58 -11.19
N PRO A 64 7.03 1.96 -12.18
CA PRO A 64 5.97 2.96 -12.04
C PRO A 64 4.69 2.37 -11.45
N PHE A 65 4.74 1.70 -10.30
CA PHE A 65 3.52 1.46 -9.49
C PHE A 65 2.97 2.74 -8.85
N ASP A 66 3.34 3.90 -9.42
CA ASP A 66 2.78 5.18 -9.05
C ASP A 66 1.38 5.26 -9.62
N ASN A 67 0.39 5.31 -8.73
CA ASN A 67 -0.98 5.60 -9.10
C ASN A 67 -1.18 7.11 -9.39
N GLY A 68 -0.11 7.84 -9.73
CA GLY A 68 -0.11 9.28 -9.97
C GLY A 68 -0.36 10.08 -8.70
N LYS A 69 0.07 9.57 -7.54
CA LYS A 69 -0.19 10.17 -6.22
C LYS A 69 1.03 10.23 -5.32
N ASP A 70 2.24 10.01 -5.83
CA ASP A 70 3.42 10.46 -5.09
C ASP A 70 3.53 11.98 -5.29
N ASP A 71 2.91 12.75 -4.40
CA ASP A 71 2.93 14.22 -4.33
C ASP A 71 4.33 14.77 -3.94
N GLY A 72 5.40 14.18 -4.52
CA GLY A 72 6.80 14.48 -4.25
C GLY A 72 7.32 13.97 -2.92
N LYS A 73 6.52 13.17 -2.20
CA LYS A 73 6.77 12.77 -0.81
C LYS A 73 7.50 11.45 -0.65
N CYS A 74 7.80 10.76 -1.75
CA CYS A 74 8.41 9.44 -1.74
C CYS A 74 9.77 9.46 -2.45
N THR A 75 10.78 8.93 -1.79
CA THR A 75 12.12 8.71 -2.34
C THR A 75 12.30 7.24 -2.67
N ARG A 76 12.77 6.94 -3.88
CA ARG A 76 13.10 5.58 -4.32
C ARG A 76 14.60 5.39 -4.39
N THR A 77 15.09 4.32 -3.78
CA THR A 77 16.51 3.95 -3.77
C THR A 77 16.66 2.57 -4.36
N VAL A 78 17.39 2.44 -5.47
CA VAL A 78 17.73 1.14 -6.06
C VAL A 78 18.77 0.46 -5.16
N LEU A 79 18.42 -0.73 -4.65
CA LEU A 79 19.31 -1.54 -3.82
C LEU A 79 20.08 -2.56 -4.68
N LYS A 80 19.40 -3.14 -5.67
CA LYS A 80 19.99 -4.10 -6.63
C LYS A 80 19.28 -4.03 -7.96
N ALA A 81 20.03 -4.07 -9.05
CA ALA A 81 19.46 -4.17 -10.40
C ALA A 81 20.33 -5.08 -11.26
N THR A 82 19.70 -6.07 -11.90
CA THR A 82 20.30 -6.96 -12.90
C THR A 82 19.40 -7.01 -14.13
N SER A 83 19.73 -7.84 -15.11
CA SER A 83 18.91 -8.05 -16.32
C SER A 83 17.52 -8.64 -16.02
N SER A 84 17.35 -9.38 -14.92
CA SER A 84 16.10 -10.08 -14.59
C SER A 84 15.60 -9.81 -13.17
N THR A 85 16.31 -9.03 -12.36
CA THR A 85 15.94 -8.79 -10.96
C THR A 85 16.12 -7.32 -10.61
N GLN A 86 15.16 -6.75 -9.90
CA GLN A 86 15.27 -5.43 -9.30
C GLN A 86 14.84 -5.48 -7.85
N GLU A 87 15.59 -4.80 -7.01
CA GLU A 87 15.26 -4.55 -5.62
C GLU A 87 15.41 -3.07 -5.35
N PHE A 88 14.37 -2.47 -4.77
CA PHE A 88 14.38 -1.05 -4.43
C PHE A 88 13.63 -0.81 -3.14
N ARG A 89 14.04 0.25 -2.46
CA ARG A 89 13.42 0.79 -1.27
C ARG A 89 12.62 2.03 -1.64
N VAL A 90 11.43 2.16 -1.05
CA VAL A 90 10.59 3.35 -1.15
C VAL A 90 10.37 3.91 0.25
N ASP A 91 10.78 5.14 0.48
CA ASP A 91 10.53 5.86 1.71
C ASP A 91 9.62 7.05 1.42
N CYS A 92 8.44 7.07 2.03
CA CYS A 92 7.50 8.18 1.92
C CYS A 92 7.33 8.91 3.24
N ALA A 93 7.18 10.23 3.19
CA ALA A 93 6.88 11.04 4.36
C ALA A 93 5.85 12.12 4.03
N SER A 94 4.79 12.20 4.83
CA SER A 94 3.81 13.27 4.84
C SER A 94 3.56 13.75 6.26
N ASP A 95 2.81 14.84 6.41
CA ASP A 95 2.38 15.33 7.73
C ASP A 95 1.52 14.30 8.50
N LYS A 96 0.95 13.32 7.81
CA LYS A 96 0.02 12.33 8.37
C LYS A 96 0.64 10.96 8.60
N TYR A 97 1.72 10.62 7.89
CA TYR A 97 2.36 9.31 8.01
C TYR A 97 3.79 9.31 7.47
N LYS A 98 4.57 8.35 7.93
CA LYS A 98 5.82 7.90 7.30
C LYS A 98 5.63 6.46 6.85
N SER A 99 6.20 6.08 5.72
CA SER A 99 6.20 4.69 5.29
C SER A 99 7.52 4.29 4.68
N THR A 100 7.86 3.03 4.89
CA THR A 100 9.00 2.38 4.27
C THR A 100 8.49 1.13 3.58
N ALA A 101 8.93 0.88 2.35
CA ALA A 101 8.69 -0.36 1.64
C ALA A 101 9.99 -0.89 1.02
N THR A 102 10.19 -2.20 1.05
CA THR A 102 11.19 -2.89 0.24
C THR A 102 10.45 -3.73 -0.78
N VAL A 103 10.81 -3.56 -2.05
CA VAL A 103 10.19 -4.24 -3.19
C VAL A 103 11.24 -5.08 -3.87
N HIS A 104 10.91 -6.35 -4.12
CA HIS A 104 11.73 -7.29 -4.85
C HIS A 104 10.97 -7.83 -6.05
N ILE A 105 11.52 -7.71 -7.25
CA ILE A 105 10.87 -8.10 -8.50
C ILE A 105 11.83 -8.94 -9.33
N THR A 106 11.30 -10.02 -9.89
CA THR A 106 12.02 -10.92 -10.80
C THR A 106 11.21 -11.14 -12.06
N ALA A 107 11.83 -10.89 -13.21
CA ALA A 107 11.33 -11.28 -14.52
C ALA A 107 11.62 -12.77 -14.74
N SER A 108 10.58 -13.59 -14.77
CA SER A 108 10.69 -15.03 -15.06
C SER A 108 10.83 -15.30 -16.56
N SER A 109 10.39 -14.36 -17.39
CA SER A 109 10.55 -14.37 -18.85
C SER A 109 10.46 -12.94 -19.40
N SER A 110 10.60 -12.77 -20.72
CA SER A 110 10.34 -11.49 -21.39
C SER A 110 8.90 -11.00 -21.25
N GLU A 111 7.96 -11.89 -20.90
CA GLU A 111 6.53 -11.58 -20.83
C GLU A 111 5.94 -11.69 -19.43
N SER A 112 6.69 -12.14 -18.43
CA SER A 112 6.14 -12.43 -17.10
C SER A 112 7.10 -12.04 -15.99
N TRP A 113 6.57 -11.42 -14.95
CA TRP A 113 7.33 -11.08 -13.75
C TRP A 113 6.49 -11.33 -12.50
N ALA A 114 7.18 -11.55 -11.39
CA ALA A 114 6.61 -11.66 -10.06
C ALA A 114 7.44 -10.86 -9.06
N GLY A 115 6.85 -10.53 -7.93
CA GLY A 115 7.55 -9.81 -6.89
C GLY A 115 6.85 -9.84 -5.55
N THR A 116 7.57 -9.34 -4.57
CA THR A 116 7.11 -9.18 -3.20
C THR A 116 7.33 -7.75 -2.75
N MET A 117 6.47 -7.29 -1.85
CA MET A 117 6.60 -6.00 -1.20
C MET A 117 6.37 -6.21 0.30
N ASP A 118 7.35 -5.81 1.10
CA ASP A 118 7.24 -5.70 2.54
C ASP A 118 7.20 -4.21 2.89
N SER A 119 6.17 -3.77 3.60
CA SER A 119 6.05 -2.36 3.95
C SER A 119 5.49 -2.13 5.35
N THR A 120 5.96 -1.04 5.93
CA THR A 120 5.55 -0.53 7.23
C THR A 120 5.07 0.90 7.06
N ILE A 121 3.82 1.17 7.45
CA ILE A 121 3.26 2.51 7.59
C ILE A 121 3.20 2.87 9.07
N MET A 122 3.77 4.02 9.38
CA MET A 122 3.79 4.64 10.70
C MET A 122 2.92 5.90 10.64
N PRO A 123 1.75 5.93 11.27
CA PRO A 123 0.93 7.13 11.29
C PRO A 123 1.58 8.20 12.17
N ALA A 124 1.42 9.48 11.80
CA ALA A 124 2.04 10.60 12.52
C ALA A 124 1.46 10.80 13.92
N ASP A 125 0.25 10.29 14.18
CA ASP A 125 -0.41 10.32 15.47
C ASP A 125 0.12 9.26 16.46
N GLY A 126 1.17 8.52 16.09
CA GLY A 126 1.82 7.52 16.94
C GLY A 126 0.96 6.29 17.24
N LYS A 127 -0.17 6.12 16.54
CA LYS A 127 -0.96 4.88 16.60
C LYS A 127 -0.15 3.69 16.05
N THR A 128 -0.70 2.50 16.25
CA THR A 128 -0.07 1.23 15.86
C THR A 128 0.37 1.23 14.40
N ASN A 129 1.65 0.92 14.20
CA ASN A 129 2.21 0.72 12.86
C ASN A 129 1.45 -0.39 12.13
N THR A 130 1.20 -0.18 10.85
CA THR A 130 0.62 -1.20 9.98
C THR A 130 1.71 -1.81 9.13
N VAL A 131 1.88 -3.13 9.24
CA VAL A 131 2.80 -3.90 8.40
C VAL A 131 1.97 -4.66 7.38
N PHE A 132 2.34 -4.58 6.11
CA PHE A 132 1.71 -5.33 5.03
C PHE A 132 2.76 -6.02 4.18
N LYS A 133 2.43 -7.26 3.81
CA LYS A 133 3.18 -8.06 2.86
C LYS A 133 2.30 -8.32 1.67
N MET A 134 2.82 -8.05 0.48
CA MET A 134 2.07 -8.20 -0.75
C MET A 134 2.88 -9.03 -1.74
N ASN A 135 2.18 -9.92 -2.44
CA ASN A 135 2.69 -10.56 -3.63
C ASN A 135 2.11 -9.84 -4.83
N VAL A 136 2.96 -9.56 -5.81
CA VAL A 136 2.59 -8.93 -7.09
C VAL A 136 3.06 -9.79 -8.24
N SER A 137 2.29 -9.80 -9.33
CA SER A 137 2.70 -10.44 -10.56
C SER A 137 2.13 -9.67 -11.73
N GLY A 138 2.79 -9.79 -12.88
CA GLY A 138 2.35 -9.14 -14.09
C GLY A 138 2.74 -9.92 -15.33
N LYS A 139 1.99 -9.63 -16.39
CA LYS A 139 2.19 -10.20 -17.72
C LYS A 139 2.21 -9.08 -18.76
N TRP A 140 3.16 -9.14 -19.68
CA TRP A 140 3.19 -8.31 -20.87
C TRP A 140 2.05 -8.70 -21.82
N LEU A 141 1.26 -7.72 -22.24
CA LEU A 141 0.10 -7.95 -23.10
C LEU A 141 0.38 -7.69 -24.59
N GLY A 142 1.45 -6.95 -24.90
CA GLY A 142 1.83 -6.59 -26.27
C GLY A 142 2.31 -5.15 -26.36
N ALA A 143 2.88 -4.80 -27.53
CA ALA A 143 3.43 -3.47 -27.79
C ALA A 143 2.37 -2.37 -28.01
N ALA A 144 1.14 -2.75 -28.38
CA ALA A 144 0.05 -1.80 -28.60
C ALA A 144 -0.80 -1.67 -27.33
N CYS A 145 -0.94 -0.44 -26.83
CA CYS A 145 -1.73 -0.16 -25.64
C CYS A 145 -3.25 -0.09 -25.87
N GLY A 146 -3.70 -0.07 -27.13
CA GLY A 146 -5.11 0.12 -27.49
C GLY A 146 -5.67 1.39 -26.84
N ASP A 147 -6.78 1.26 -26.13
CA ASP A 147 -7.46 2.37 -25.44
C ASP A 147 -6.84 2.73 -24.07
N VAL A 148 -5.75 2.08 -23.65
CA VAL A 148 -5.08 2.36 -22.38
C VAL A 148 -4.10 3.53 -22.57
N LYS A 149 -4.41 4.68 -21.94
CA LYS A 149 -3.51 5.84 -21.97
C LYS A 149 -2.17 5.56 -21.26
N PRO A 150 -1.03 6.01 -21.82
CA PRO A 150 0.28 5.89 -21.17
C PRO A 150 0.33 6.55 -19.80
N GLN A 151 1.07 5.98 -18.84
CA GLN A 151 1.23 6.57 -17.51
C GLN A 151 1.95 7.92 -17.52
N SER A 152 2.89 8.14 -18.43
CA SER A 152 3.59 9.42 -18.61
C SER A 152 2.70 10.57 -19.12
N GLN A 153 1.45 10.27 -19.49
CA GLN A 153 0.47 11.24 -19.98
C GLN A 153 -0.74 11.41 -19.03
N LYS A 154 -0.62 10.93 -17.79
CA LYS A 154 -1.61 11.17 -16.72
C LYS A 154 -1.25 12.37 -15.87
#